data_AF-A0A6B3R1Z8-F1
#
_entry.id   AF-A0A6B3R1Z8-F1
#
_cell.length_a   1.000
_cell.length_b   1.000
_cell.length_c   1.000
_cell.angle_alpha   90.00
_cell.angle_beta   90.00
_cell.angle_gamma   90.00
#
_symmetry.space_group_name_H-M   'P 1'
#
loop_
_entity.id
_entity.type
_entity.pdbx_description
1 polymer ?
#
loop_
_entity_poly.entity_id
_entity_poly.type
_entity_poly.pdbx_seq_one_letter_code
_entity_poly.pdbx_strand_id
1 'polypeptide(L)'
;MIKKLIKYPTAYLMSIVVIYSVYDYFEHIGRSDSTFEEHPWYWLLFSISAVLSLIVIVLLVKNIIQRIFKHKNLVIEVTAIGIWLALYISILGPIINKLFWPFDNLYFSFNFGPFFIILIGYFLIRIVINLIMKKNVLYSK
;
A
#
# COMPACT_ATOMS: atom_id res chain seq x y z
N MET A 1 24.17 0.33 -4.81
CA MET A 1 22.75 -0.07 -4.84
C MET A 1 21.81 0.98 -4.23
N ILE A 2 22.14 1.54 -3.07
CA ILE A 2 21.36 2.57 -2.34
C ILE A 2 21.04 3.81 -3.21
N LYS A 3 21.99 4.28 -4.04
CA LYS A 3 21.75 5.42 -4.97
C LYS A 3 20.62 5.18 -5.99
N LYS A 4 20.32 3.92 -6.36
CA LYS A 4 19.18 3.59 -7.24
C LYS A 4 17.86 3.57 -6.47
N LEU A 5 17.85 3.05 -5.24
CA LEU A 5 16.68 3.09 -4.35
C LEU A 5 16.17 4.53 -4.16
N ILE A 6 17.08 5.48 -3.93
CA ILE A 6 16.79 6.91 -3.78
C ILE A 6 16.08 7.52 -5.01
N LYS A 7 16.27 6.97 -6.21
CA LYS A 7 15.72 7.55 -7.45
C LYS A 7 14.23 7.21 -7.67
N TYR A 8 13.68 6.20 -7.01
CA TYR A 8 12.34 5.67 -7.30
C TYR A 8 11.42 5.67 -6.07
N PRO A 9 10.50 6.64 -5.93
CA PRO A 9 9.53 6.71 -4.83
C PRO A 9 8.70 5.43 -4.68
N THR A 10 8.48 4.71 -5.78
CA THR A 10 7.81 3.40 -5.82
C THR A 10 8.59 2.31 -5.08
N ALA A 11 9.93 2.35 -5.06
CA ALA A 11 10.72 1.35 -4.32
C ALA A 11 10.54 1.49 -2.80
N TYR A 12 10.26 2.71 -2.33
CA TYR A 12 9.99 2.99 -0.93
C TYR A 12 8.58 2.62 -0.51
N LEU A 13 7.59 2.92 -1.37
CA LEU A 13 6.24 2.41 -1.19
C LEU A 13 6.26 0.88 -1.12
N MET A 14 6.98 0.22 -2.02
CA MET A 14 7.19 -1.24 -1.99
C MET A 14 7.85 -1.69 -0.68
N SER A 15 8.83 -0.96 -0.17
CA SER A 15 9.48 -1.31 1.11
C SER A 15 8.53 -1.19 2.30
N ILE A 16 7.71 -0.12 2.37
CA ILE A 16 6.67 0.03 3.41
C ILE A 16 5.68 -1.11 3.32
N VAL A 17 5.23 -1.43 2.10
CA VAL A 17 4.28 -2.51 1.85
C VAL A 17 4.86 -3.84 2.30
N VAL A 18 6.13 -4.16 1.97
CA VAL A 18 6.78 -5.39 2.45
C VAL A 18 6.85 -5.41 3.98
N ILE A 19 7.28 -4.33 4.63
CA ILE A 19 7.36 -4.26 6.10
C ILE A 19 5.98 -4.46 6.73
N TYR A 20 4.96 -3.80 6.18
CA TYR A 20 3.58 -3.94 6.65
C TYR A 20 3.06 -5.37 6.43
N SER A 21 3.31 -5.98 5.27
CA SER A 21 2.93 -7.38 5.00
C SER A 21 3.60 -8.37 5.94
N VAL A 22 4.85 -8.12 6.35
CA VAL A 22 5.54 -8.95 7.37
C VAL A 22 4.87 -8.77 8.73
N TYR A 23 4.58 -7.53 9.14
CA TYR A 23 3.85 -7.26 10.38
C TYR A 23 2.48 -7.93 10.38
N ASP A 24 1.72 -7.77 9.29
CA ASP A 24 0.36 -8.30 9.11
C ASP A 24 0.36 -9.83 9.19
N TYR A 25 1.35 -10.48 8.57
CA TYR A 25 1.57 -11.92 8.68
C TYR A 25 1.78 -12.39 10.13
N PHE A 26 2.68 -11.74 10.87
CA PHE A 26 2.94 -12.12 12.26
C PHE A 26 1.76 -11.82 13.19
N GLU A 27 1.01 -10.75 12.93
CA GLU A 27 -0.20 -10.42 13.67
C GLU A 27 -1.29 -11.48 13.44
N HIS A 28 -1.43 -12.00 12.22
CA HIS A 28 -2.40 -13.04 11.92
C HIS A 28 -1.99 -14.41 12.44
N ILE A 29 -0.70 -14.77 12.42
CA ILE A 29 -0.21 -16.02 13.00
C ILE A 29 -0.32 -16.03 14.53
N GLY A 30 -0.18 -14.87 15.18
CA GLY A 30 -0.32 -14.77 16.63
C GLY A 30 -1.72 -15.04 17.17
N ARG A 31 -2.73 -15.24 16.30
CA ARG A 31 -4.13 -15.52 16.70
C ARG A 31 -4.31 -17.02 16.95
N SER A 32 -5.04 -17.37 18.00
CA SER A 32 -5.25 -18.75 18.46
C SER A 32 -5.89 -19.68 17.43
N ASP A 33 -6.66 -19.14 16.49
CA ASP A 33 -7.40 -19.90 15.46
C ASP A 33 -6.87 -19.60 14.04
N SER A 34 -5.57 -19.29 13.92
CA SER A 34 -4.98 -18.89 12.65
C SER A 34 -4.69 -20.07 11.71
N THR A 35 -5.27 -20.06 10.51
CA THR A 35 -4.93 -21.00 9.42
C THR A 35 -3.72 -20.56 8.59
N PHE A 36 -3.06 -19.46 8.98
CA PHE A 36 -2.00 -18.83 8.18
C PHE A 36 -0.75 -19.69 8.06
N GLU A 37 -0.36 -20.37 9.14
CA GLU A 37 0.81 -21.28 9.14
C GLU A 37 0.58 -22.50 8.25
N GLU A 38 -0.67 -22.92 8.09
CA GLU A 38 -1.05 -24.09 7.29
C GLU A 38 -1.01 -23.81 5.79
N HIS A 39 -1.17 -22.54 5.39
CA HIS A 39 -1.37 -22.13 3.99
C HIS A 39 -0.47 -20.96 3.54
N PRO A 40 0.86 -21.01 3.73
CA PRO A 40 1.76 -19.89 3.46
C PRO A 40 1.78 -19.44 1.99
N TRP A 41 1.57 -20.37 1.05
CA TRP A 41 1.54 -20.04 -0.38
C TRP A 41 0.29 -19.26 -0.80
N TYR A 42 -0.87 -19.58 -0.21
CA TYR A 42 -2.09 -18.82 -0.45
C TYR A 42 -1.97 -17.42 0.13
N TRP A 43 -1.28 -17.29 1.27
CA TRP A 43 -1.04 -15.99 1.88
C TRP A 43 -0.13 -15.13 1.01
N LEU A 44 0.91 -15.74 0.44
CA LEU A 44 1.80 -15.08 -0.50
C LEU A 44 1.03 -14.59 -1.74
N LEU A 45 0.14 -15.42 -2.31
CA LEU A 45 -0.69 -15.06 -3.46
C LEU A 45 -1.67 -13.93 -3.13
N PHE A 46 -2.35 -14.01 -1.99
CA PHE A 46 -3.23 -12.96 -1.47
C PHE A 46 -2.46 -11.65 -1.33
N SER A 47 -1.30 -11.68 -0.68
CA SER A 47 -0.44 -10.52 -0.46
C SER A 47 0.03 -9.91 -1.78
N ILE A 48 0.58 -10.70 -2.70
CA ILE A 48 1.01 -10.22 -4.02
C ILE A 48 -0.16 -9.56 -4.75
N SER A 49 -1.34 -10.17 -4.71
CA SER A 49 -2.55 -9.63 -5.37
C SER A 49 -3.00 -8.30 -4.76
N ALA A 50 -2.96 -8.18 -3.44
CA ALA A 50 -3.24 -6.93 -2.73
C ALA A 50 -2.24 -5.84 -3.13
N VAL A 51 -0.94 -6.13 -3.16
CA VAL A 51 0.11 -5.18 -3.56
C VAL A 51 -0.01 -4.78 -5.02
N LEU A 52 -0.28 -5.72 -5.93
CA LEU A 52 -0.51 -5.41 -7.34
C LEU A 52 -1.73 -4.51 -7.52
N SER A 53 -2.81 -4.76 -6.78
CA SER A 53 -3.99 -3.90 -6.81
C SER A 53 -3.67 -2.47 -6.36
N LEU A 54 -2.85 -2.30 -5.31
CA LEU A 54 -2.36 -1.00 -4.85
C LEU A 54 -1.62 -0.28 -5.96
N ILE A 55 -0.62 -0.94 -6.55
CA ILE A 55 0.22 -0.33 -7.59
C ILE A 55 -0.63 0.09 -8.78
N VAL A 56 -1.48 -0.80 -9.29
CA VAL A 56 -2.29 -0.55 -10.49
C VAL A 56 -3.28 0.59 -10.24
N ILE A 57 -4.06 0.53 -9.15
CA ILE A 57 -5.08 1.55 -8.86
C ILE A 57 -4.44 2.90 -8.55
N VAL A 58 -3.39 2.94 -7.73
CA VAL A 58 -2.72 4.21 -7.40
C VAL A 58 -2.14 4.86 -8.65
N LEU A 59 -1.49 4.09 -9.55
CA LEU A 59 -0.95 4.64 -10.79
C LEU A 59 -2.07 5.13 -11.73
N LEU A 60 -3.15 4.37 -11.89
CA LEU A 60 -4.28 4.75 -12.73
C LEU A 60 -4.95 6.04 -12.21
N VAL A 61 -5.34 6.05 -10.94
CA VAL A 61 -6.01 7.20 -10.31
C VAL A 61 -5.11 8.43 -10.35
N LYS A 62 -3.82 8.28 -10.00
CA LYS A 62 -2.84 9.36 -10.12
C LYS A 62 -2.77 9.91 -11.54
N ASN A 63 -2.64 9.04 -12.55
CA ASN A 63 -2.54 9.48 -13.94
C ASN A 63 -3.80 10.21 -14.42
N ILE A 64 -4.98 9.75 -14.01
CA ILE A 64 -6.26 10.41 -14.31
C ILE A 64 -6.32 11.80 -13.68
N ILE A 65 -6.09 11.89 -12.36
CA ILE A 65 -6.14 13.17 -11.63
C ILE A 65 -5.09 14.15 -12.17
N GLN A 66 -3.86 13.69 -12.44
CA GLN A 66 -2.81 14.53 -13.01
C GLN A 66 -3.15 15.06 -14.42
N ARG A 67 -3.86 14.27 -15.24
CA ARG A 67 -4.33 14.74 -16.55
C ARG A 67 -5.42 15.82 -16.41
N ILE A 68 -6.31 15.67 -15.44
CA ILE A 68 -7.41 16.62 -15.19
C ILE A 68 -6.86 17.95 -14.67
N PHE A 69 -6.02 17.92 -13.63
CA PHE A 69 -5.55 19.13 -12.96
C PHE A 69 -4.25 19.71 -13.54
N LYS A 70 -3.60 19.01 -14.47
CA LYS A 70 -2.29 19.40 -15.08
C LYS A 70 -1.18 19.69 -14.06
N HIS A 71 -1.34 19.26 -12.80
CA HIS A 71 -0.39 19.45 -11.73
C HIS A 71 0.13 18.12 -11.21
N LYS A 72 1.39 18.11 -10.76
CA LYS A 72 1.99 17.01 -10.03
C LYS A 72 2.30 17.49 -8.63
N ASN A 73 1.53 17.03 -7.65
CA ASN A 73 1.81 17.28 -6.25
C ASN A 73 1.71 15.98 -5.45
N LEU A 74 2.18 16.02 -4.22
CA LEU A 74 2.14 14.88 -3.31
C LEU A 74 0.71 14.57 -2.84
N VAL A 75 -0.18 15.58 -2.79
CA VAL A 75 -1.59 15.43 -2.42
C VAL A 75 -2.31 14.45 -3.36
N ILE A 76 -2.07 14.53 -4.67
CA ILE A 76 -2.70 13.61 -5.65
C ILE A 76 -2.33 12.15 -5.38
N GLU A 77 -1.09 11.89 -4.95
CA GLU A 77 -0.65 10.53 -4.64
C GLU A 77 -1.32 10.01 -3.36
N VAL A 78 -1.45 10.87 -2.35
CA VAL A 78 -2.16 10.59 -1.11
C VAL A 78 -3.64 10.30 -1.38
N THR A 79 -4.27 11.13 -2.21
CA THR A 79 -5.66 10.91 -2.66
C THR A 79 -5.79 9.58 -3.40
N ALA A 80 -4.83 9.23 -4.27
CA ALA A 80 -4.85 7.96 -4.99
C ALA A 80 -4.70 6.74 -4.06
N ILE A 81 -3.85 6.82 -3.04
CA ILE A 81 -3.73 5.79 -2.00
C ILE A 81 -5.02 5.68 -1.20
N GLY A 82 -5.63 6.81 -0.82
CA GLY A 82 -6.92 6.84 -0.11
C GLY A 82 -8.05 6.21 -0.91
N ILE A 83 -8.13 6.51 -2.22
CA ILE A 83 -9.09 5.89 -3.14
C ILE A 83 -8.85 4.39 -3.25
N TRP A 84 -7.60 3.95 -3.40
CA TRP A 84 -7.29 2.52 -3.41
C TRP A 84 -7.74 1.85 -2.12
N LEU A 85 -7.48 2.44 -0.96
CA LEU A 85 -7.82 1.83 0.32
C LEU A 85 -9.33 1.69 0.50
N ALA A 86 -10.11 2.71 0.12
CA ALA A 86 -11.57 2.64 0.13
C ALA A 86 -12.10 1.54 -0.82
N LEU A 87 -11.51 1.43 -2.02
CA LEU A 87 -11.84 0.37 -2.97
C LEU A 87 -11.42 -1.02 -2.47
N TYR A 88 -10.28 -1.11 -1.78
CA TYR A 88 -9.75 -2.35 -1.25
C TYR A 88 -10.63 -2.90 -0.15
N ILE A 89 -11.00 -2.07 0.83
CA ILE A 89 -11.86 -2.50 1.93
C ILE A 89 -13.25 -2.89 1.43
N SER A 90 -13.79 -2.13 0.48
CA SER A 90 -15.19 -2.32 0.04
C SER A 90 -15.36 -3.43 -1.00
N ILE A 91 -14.38 -3.62 -1.89
CA ILE A 91 -14.54 -4.43 -3.11
C ILE A 91 -13.33 -5.33 -3.36
N LEU A 92 -12.13 -4.76 -3.52
CA LEU A 92 -10.98 -5.54 -4.00
C LEU A 92 -10.51 -6.57 -2.97
N GLY A 93 -10.47 -6.21 -1.68
CA GLY A 93 -10.12 -7.09 -0.57
C GLY A 93 -11.04 -8.30 -0.50
N PRO A 94 -12.38 -8.12 -0.42
CA PRO A 94 -13.34 -9.23 -0.48
C PRO A 94 -13.18 -10.13 -1.73
N ILE A 95 -12.94 -9.54 -2.91
CA ILE A 95 -12.71 -10.30 -4.15
C ILE A 95 -11.41 -11.10 -4.07
N ILE A 96 -10.32 -10.47 -3.65
CA ILE A 96 -9.01 -11.10 -3.50
C ILE A 96 -9.07 -12.22 -2.45
N ASN A 97 -9.80 -12.01 -1.34
CA ASN A 97 -10.03 -13.03 -0.33
C ASN A 97 -10.73 -14.25 -0.92
N LYS A 98 -11.84 -14.04 -1.63
CA LYS A 98 -12.60 -15.12 -2.26
C LYS A 98 -11.77 -15.90 -3.29
N LEU A 99 -10.83 -15.25 -3.97
CA LEU A 99 -10.00 -15.88 -5.00
C LEU A 99 -8.76 -16.59 -4.45
N PHE A 100 -8.12 -16.03 -3.42
CA PHE A 100 -6.80 -16.45 -2.98
C PHE A 100 -6.71 -16.88 -1.51
N TRP A 101 -7.78 -16.75 -0.73
CA TRP A 101 -7.84 -17.18 0.66
C TRP A 101 -9.20 -17.87 0.99
N PRO A 102 -9.42 -19.10 0.49
CA PRO A 102 -10.69 -19.81 0.67
C PRO A 102 -10.88 -20.44 2.05
N PHE A 103 -9.90 -20.32 2.95
CA PHE A 103 -9.87 -21.04 4.23
C PHE A 103 -10.68 -20.31 5.30
N ASP A 104 -10.60 -18.97 5.32
CA ASP A 104 -11.31 -18.14 6.29
C ASP A 104 -11.84 -16.86 5.65
N ASN A 105 -12.85 -16.27 6.29
CA ASN A 105 -13.31 -14.92 5.94
C ASN A 105 -12.43 -13.89 6.63
N LEU A 106 -11.47 -13.33 5.89
CA LEU A 106 -10.73 -12.16 6.37
C LEU A 106 -11.68 -10.97 6.52
N TYR A 107 -11.59 -10.29 7.66
CA TYR A 107 -12.49 -9.19 7.98
C TYR A 107 -11.93 -7.87 7.44
N PHE A 108 -12.51 -7.36 6.35
CA PHE A 108 -12.16 -6.07 5.76
C PHE A 108 -12.99 -4.96 6.40
N SER A 109 -12.57 -4.52 7.59
CA SER A 109 -13.18 -3.36 8.26
C SER A 109 -12.34 -2.10 8.09
N PHE A 110 -13.01 -0.96 7.98
CA PHE A 110 -12.33 0.33 7.94
C PHE A 110 -11.83 0.69 9.33
N ASN A 111 -10.61 0.24 9.66
CA ASN A 111 -9.89 0.73 10.82
C ASN A 111 -9.00 1.91 10.42
N PHE A 112 -9.30 3.08 10.99
CA PHE A 112 -8.54 4.30 10.74
C PHE A 112 -7.06 4.17 11.17
N GLY A 113 -6.75 3.32 12.17
CA GLY A 113 -5.39 3.14 12.69
C GLY A 113 -4.38 2.70 11.61
N PRO A 114 -4.53 1.50 11.02
CA PRO A 114 -3.66 1.03 9.94
C PRO A 114 -3.59 2.00 8.75
N PHE A 115 -4.70 2.65 8.42
CA PHE A 115 -4.76 3.67 7.37
C PHE A 115 -3.82 4.86 7.65
N PHE A 116 -3.91 5.45 8.84
CA PHE A 116 -3.05 6.56 9.23
C PHE A 116 -1.59 6.12 9.36
N ILE A 117 -1.31 4.90 9.81
CA ILE A 117 0.05 4.36 9.89
C ILE A 117 0.69 4.28 8.50
N ILE A 118 -0.02 3.72 7.50
CA ILE A 118 0.49 3.61 6.13
C ILE A 118 0.70 5.02 5.53
N LEU A 119 -0.24 5.94 5.74
CA LEU A 119 -0.14 7.31 5.25
C LEU A 119 1.03 8.08 5.89
N ILE A 120 1.14 8.04 7.22
CA ILE A 120 2.21 8.70 7.97
C ILE A 120 3.56 8.10 7.59
N GLY A 121 3.67 6.77 7.54
CA GLY A 121 4.88 6.07 7.12
C GLY A 121 5.31 6.48 5.71
N TYR A 122 4.35 6.54 4.77
CA TYR A 122 4.60 7.02 3.43
C TYR A 122 5.10 8.47 3.39
N PHE A 123 4.46 9.37 4.13
CA PHE A 123 4.86 10.77 4.23
C PHE A 123 6.25 10.93 4.83
N LEU A 124 6.54 10.27 5.96
CA LEU A 124 7.83 10.34 6.64
C LEU A 124 8.97 9.88 5.72
N ILE A 125 8.79 8.74 5.06
CA ILE A 125 9.80 8.23 4.13
C ILE A 125 9.99 9.22 2.97
N ARG A 126 8.90 9.78 2.44
CA ARG A 126 8.97 10.72 1.32
C ARG A 126 9.64 12.04 1.69
N ILE A 127 9.39 12.56 2.89
CA ILE A 127 10.06 13.74 3.44
C ILE A 127 11.56 13.47 3.53
N VAL A 128 11.95 12.35 4.15
CA VAL A 128 13.37 11.98 4.30
C VAL A 128 14.06 11.88 2.93
N ILE A 129 13.44 11.24 1.94
CA ILE A 129 14.00 11.14 0.58
C ILE A 129 14.11 12.50 -0.08
N ASN A 130 13.05 13.32 -0.03
CA ASN A 130 13.05 14.62 -0.66
C ASN A 130 14.11 15.53 -0.04
N LEU A 131 14.33 15.46 1.28
CA LEU A 131 15.43 16.15 1.98
C LEU A 131 16.79 15.67 1.49
N ILE A 132 17.04 14.35 1.43
CA ILE A 132 18.30 13.77 0.93
C ILE A 132 18.55 14.18 -0.53
N MET A 133 17.51 14.19 -1.36
CA MET A 133 17.60 14.55 -2.78
C MET A 133 17.59 16.06 -3.04
N LYS A 134 17.45 16.90 -2.00
CA LYS A 134 17.26 18.36 -2.12
C LYS A 134 16.11 18.74 -3.07
N LYS A 135 15.02 17.96 -3.05
CA LYS A 135 13.80 18.21 -3.84
C LYS A 135 12.73 18.85 -2.96
N ASN A 136 11.85 19.65 -3.56
CA ASN A 136 10.71 20.23 -2.83
C ASN A 136 9.77 19.14 -2.33
N VAL A 137 9.49 19.17 -1.02
CA VAL A 137 8.81 18.09 -0.29
C VAL A 137 7.36 17.90 -0.72
N LEU A 138 6.63 19.00 -0.94
CA LEU A 138 5.22 19.01 -1.36
C LEU A 138 5.04 19.07 -2.90
N TYR A 139 6.16 19.20 -3.61
CA TYR A 139 6.34 19.51 -5.04
C TYR A 139 5.54 20.70 -5.60
N SER A 140 6.27 21.81 -5.79
CA SER A 140 6.19 22.76 -6.92
C SER A 140 7.59 23.37 -7.13
N LYS A 141 8.10 23.41 -8.39
CA LYS A 141 7.97 24.61 -9.22
C LYS A 141 6.86 24.27 -10.20
#